data_AF-A0A1Y5Q5T4-F1
#
_entry.id   AF-A0A1Y5Q5T4-F1
#
_cell.length_a   1.000
_cell.length_b   1.000
_cell.length_c   1.000
_cell.angle_alpha   90.00
_cell.angle_beta   90.00
_cell.angle_gamma   90.00
#
_symmetry.space_group_name_H-M   'P 1'
#
loop_
_entity.id
_entity.type
_entity.pdbx_description
1 polymer ?
#
loop_
_entity_poly.entity_id
_entity_poly.type
_entity_poly.pdbx_seq_one_letter_code
_entity_poly.pdbx_strand_id
1 'polypeptide(L)'
;MNASAGTANERALLAQRLQDALTALESGDEAGWRREIDALAAAREKPMVAGLGRLARELGKPMAQVARELGKALGELPTLPSEAGELTDACARLDHVVAMTEKATHRTLDLAEECRTLTAHLHEGTLPAEEQLQVLDRIRHNLTEIALTQSYQDLTGQIIRRVVGIVRRVHEGFAALGLPPPENESSHDGLAGPAVSGLDRHAVSQNDADDLLSDLGL
;
A
#
# COMPACT_ATOMS: atom_id res chain seq x y z
N MET A 1 -22.27 -46.71 -7.54
CA MET A 1 -23.13 -47.28 -8.60
C MET A 1 -24.39 -46.46 -8.91
N ASN A 2 -24.68 -45.33 -8.23
CA ASN A 2 -25.90 -44.52 -8.49
C ASN A 2 -25.76 -43.40 -9.55
N ALA A 3 -24.55 -42.99 -9.92
CA ALA A 3 -24.34 -41.87 -10.85
C ALA A 3 -24.61 -42.23 -12.33
N SER A 4 -24.37 -43.48 -12.75
CA SER A 4 -24.58 -43.89 -14.16
C SER A 4 -26.05 -44.08 -14.52
N ALA A 5 -26.90 -44.44 -13.53
CA ALA A 5 -28.34 -44.59 -13.72
C ALA A 5 -29.04 -43.24 -13.95
N GLY A 6 -28.59 -42.17 -13.27
CA GLY A 6 -29.09 -40.80 -13.47
C GLY A 6 -28.79 -40.27 -14.87
N THR A 7 -27.56 -40.46 -15.35
CA THR A 7 -27.16 -39.99 -16.70
C THR A 7 -27.86 -40.71 -17.84
N ALA A 8 -28.26 -41.98 -17.64
CA ALA A 8 -28.99 -42.75 -18.64
C ALA A 8 -30.45 -42.27 -18.78
N ASN A 9 -31.10 -41.95 -17.66
CA ASN A 9 -32.47 -41.43 -17.64
C ASN A 9 -32.54 -40.00 -18.19
N GLU A 10 -31.55 -39.16 -17.90
CA GLU A 10 -31.43 -37.81 -18.47
C GLU A 10 -31.28 -37.84 -19.99
N ARG A 11 -30.46 -38.75 -20.53
CA ARG A 11 -30.31 -38.93 -21.98
C ARG A 11 -31.61 -39.37 -22.65
N ALA A 12 -32.36 -40.27 -22.03
CA ALA A 12 -33.66 -40.71 -22.53
C ALA A 12 -34.68 -39.56 -22.56
N LEU A 13 -34.71 -38.72 -21.52
CA LEU A 13 -35.59 -37.55 -21.47
C LEU A 13 -35.22 -36.49 -22.51
N LEU A 14 -33.93 -36.23 -22.73
CA LEU A 14 -33.44 -35.32 -23.77
C LEU A 14 -33.81 -35.82 -25.17
N ALA A 15 -33.65 -37.13 -25.42
CA ALA A 15 -34.04 -37.75 -26.68
C ALA A 15 -35.55 -37.63 -26.93
N GLN A 16 -36.38 -37.87 -25.91
CA GLN A 16 -37.83 -37.70 -26.01
C GLN A 16 -38.22 -36.26 -26.37
N ARG A 17 -37.62 -35.26 -25.71
CA ARG A 17 -37.90 -33.84 -26.00
C ARG A 17 -37.47 -33.41 -27.39
N LEU A 18 -36.36 -33.92 -27.89
CA LEU A 18 -35.95 -33.69 -29.28
C LEU A 18 -36.95 -34.31 -30.27
N GLN A 19 -37.48 -35.50 -29.94
CA GLN A 19 -38.52 -36.15 -30.73
C GLN A 19 -39.82 -35.33 -30.73
N ASP A 20 -40.26 -34.86 -29.57
CA ASP A 20 -41.47 -34.04 -29.42
C ASP A 20 -41.33 -32.68 -30.12
N ALA A 21 -40.14 -32.07 -30.08
CA ALA A 21 -39.83 -30.84 -30.83
C ALA A 21 -39.89 -31.07 -32.35
N LEU A 22 -39.38 -32.21 -32.84
CA LEU A 22 -39.47 -32.58 -34.25
C LEU A 22 -40.92 -32.80 -34.69
N THR A 23 -41.73 -33.49 -33.88
CA THR A 23 -43.15 -33.69 -34.16
C THR A 23 -43.94 -32.37 -34.15
N ALA A 24 -43.61 -31.44 -33.25
CA ALA A 24 -44.21 -30.10 -33.25
C ALA A 24 -43.83 -29.30 -34.50
N LEU A 25 -42.58 -29.42 -34.97
CA LEU A 25 -42.13 -28.80 -36.21
C LEU A 25 -42.82 -29.38 -37.45
N GLU A 26 -42.97 -30.71 -37.52
CA GLU A 26 -43.63 -31.41 -38.62
C GLU A 26 -45.14 -31.11 -38.72
N SER A 27 -45.78 -30.82 -37.60
CA SER A 27 -47.21 -30.45 -37.52
C SER A 27 -47.48 -28.95 -37.66
N GLY A 28 -46.43 -28.12 -37.77
CA GLY A 28 -46.53 -26.66 -37.87
C GLY A 28 -46.85 -25.94 -36.55
N ASP A 29 -46.77 -26.64 -35.41
CA ASP A 29 -46.95 -26.05 -34.08
C ASP A 29 -45.67 -25.35 -33.60
N GLU A 30 -45.51 -24.10 -34.03
CA GLU A 30 -44.37 -23.26 -33.65
C GLU A 30 -44.27 -23.03 -32.13
N ALA A 31 -45.42 -22.97 -31.43
CA ALA A 31 -45.46 -22.77 -29.99
C ALA A 31 -45.04 -24.02 -29.21
N GLY A 32 -45.41 -25.21 -29.69
CA GLY A 32 -44.88 -26.49 -29.21
C GLY A 32 -43.38 -26.60 -29.41
N TRP A 33 -42.90 -26.29 -30.61
CA TRP A 33 -41.47 -26.35 -30.93
C TRP A 33 -40.63 -25.42 -30.04
N ARG A 34 -41.03 -24.15 -29.90
CA ARG A 34 -40.31 -23.20 -29.03
C ARG A 34 -40.25 -23.67 -27.58
N ARG A 35 -41.36 -24.19 -27.04
CA ARG A 35 -41.41 -24.71 -25.66
C ARG A 35 -40.41 -25.84 -25.44
N GLU A 36 -40.31 -26.79 -26.36
CA GLU A 36 -39.38 -27.91 -26.22
C GLU A 36 -37.92 -27.48 -26.37
N ILE A 37 -37.63 -26.53 -27.25
CA ILE A 37 -36.28 -25.93 -27.39
C ILE A 37 -35.87 -25.17 -26.13
N ASP A 38 -36.76 -24.34 -25.56
CA ASP A 38 -36.49 -23.63 -24.31
C ASP A 38 -36.28 -24.60 -23.15
N ALA A 39 -37.05 -25.70 -23.13
CA ALA A 39 -36.93 -26.74 -22.12
C ALA A 39 -35.61 -27.52 -22.24
N LEU A 40 -35.08 -27.71 -23.45
CA LEU A 40 -33.76 -28.27 -23.72
C LEU A 40 -32.63 -27.31 -23.31
N ALA A 41 -32.76 -26.02 -23.64
CA ALA A 41 -31.80 -25.00 -23.24
C ALA A 41 -31.69 -24.90 -21.70
N ALA A 42 -32.83 -24.85 -21.00
CA ALA A 42 -32.88 -24.79 -19.55
C ALA A 42 -32.32 -26.07 -18.89
N ALA A 43 -32.49 -27.24 -19.49
CA ALA A 43 -31.93 -28.49 -18.99
C ALA A 43 -30.39 -28.50 -19.03
N ARG A 44 -29.79 -27.82 -20.01
CA ARG A 44 -28.34 -27.68 -20.13
C ARG A 44 -27.76 -26.60 -19.22
N GLU A 45 -28.50 -25.52 -18.99
CA GLU A 45 -28.05 -24.39 -18.17
C GLU A 45 -28.05 -24.70 -16.67
N LYS A 46 -29.06 -25.41 -16.16
CA LYS A 46 -29.18 -25.80 -14.75
C LYS A 46 -27.94 -26.49 -14.15
N PRO A 47 -27.34 -27.52 -14.76
CA PRO A 47 -26.15 -28.18 -14.21
C PRO A 47 -24.92 -27.27 -14.22
N MET A 48 -24.81 -26.36 -15.20
CA MET A 48 -23.72 -25.39 -15.29
C MET A 48 -23.84 -24.32 -14.20
N VAL A 49 -25.02 -23.73 -14.01
CA VAL A 49 -25.28 -22.75 -12.93
C VAL A 49 -25.11 -23.40 -11.55
N ALA A 50 -25.59 -24.63 -11.37
CA ALA A 50 -25.37 -25.38 -10.14
C ALA A 50 -23.88 -25.69 -9.92
N GLY A 51 -23.12 -25.98 -10.99
CA GLY A 51 -21.68 -26.18 -10.96
C GLY A 51 -20.93 -24.92 -10.53
N LEU A 52 -21.26 -23.77 -11.14
CA LEU A 52 -20.70 -22.46 -10.77
C LEU A 52 -21.04 -22.10 -9.33
N GLY A 53 -22.26 -22.37 -8.87
CA GLY A 53 -22.65 -22.15 -7.48
C GLY A 53 -21.91 -23.06 -6.49
N ARG A 54 -21.61 -24.31 -6.87
CA ARG A 54 -20.76 -25.21 -6.07
C ARG A 54 -19.32 -24.73 -6.04
N LEU A 55 -18.73 -24.38 -7.18
CA LEU A 55 -17.39 -23.80 -7.28
C LEU A 55 -17.27 -22.50 -6.47
N ALA A 56 -18.24 -21.60 -6.57
CA ALA A 56 -18.27 -20.37 -5.78
C ALA A 56 -18.34 -20.64 -4.27
N ARG A 57 -19.06 -21.69 -3.84
CA ARG A 57 -19.09 -22.11 -2.43
C ARG A 57 -17.83 -22.86 -2.01
N GLU A 58 -17.23 -23.66 -2.89
CA GLU A 58 -15.98 -24.38 -2.65
C GLU A 58 -14.76 -23.47 -2.63
N LEU A 59 -14.79 -22.34 -3.34
CA LEU A 59 -13.79 -21.28 -3.27
C LEU A 59 -14.09 -20.30 -2.13
N GLY A 60 -15.37 -20.01 -1.89
CA GLY A 60 -15.82 -19.12 -0.81
C GLY A 60 -15.55 -19.67 0.58
N LYS A 61 -15.58 -21.01 0.77
CA LYS A 61 -15.23 -21.65 2.05
C LYS A 61 -13.76 -21.46 2.45
N PRO A 62 -12.75 -21.77 1.61
CA PRO A 62 -11.35 -21.46 1.87
C PRO A 62 -11.13 -19.97 2.06
N MET A 63 -11.72 -19.10 1.23
CA MET A 63 -11.60 -17.65 1.43
C MET A 63 -12.16 -17.19 2.78
N ALA A 64 -13.33 -17.67 3.17
CA ALA A 64 -13.93 -17.33 4.46
C ALA A 64 -13.16 -17.94 5.64
N GLN A 65 -12.55 -19.12 5.45
CA GLN A 65 -11.64 -19.73 6.41
C GLN A 65 -10.38 -18.88 6.57
N VAL A 66 -9.74 -18.48 5.47
CA VAL A 66 -8.58 -17.59 5.46
C VAL A 66 -8.91 -16.24 6.08
N ALA A 67 -10.07 -15.64 5.78
CA ALA A 67 -10.50 -14.39 6.40
C ALA A 67 -10.75 -14.54 7.92
N ARG A 68 -11.23 -15.69 8.40
CA ARG A 68 -11.40 -15.96 9.83
C ARG A 68 -10.09 -16.28 10.54
N GLU A 69 -9.18 -17.01 9.89
CA GLU A 69 -7.85 -17.29 10.42
C GLU A 69 -7.00 -16.02 10.47
N LEU A 70 -7.09 -15.15 9.45
CA LEU A 70 -6.56 -13.79 9.48
C LEU A 70 -7.20 -12.98 10.62
N GLY A 71 -8.53 -12.97 10.72
CA GLY A 71 -9.24 -12.27 11.80
C GLY A 71 -8.95 -12.78 13.21
N LYS A 72 -8.55 -14.06 13.37
CA LYS A 72 -8.13 -14.65 14.65
C LYS A 72 -6.65 -14.41 14.94
N ALA A 73 -5.78 -14.50 13.94
CA ALA A 73 -4.36 -14.18 14.07
C ALA A 73 -4.16 -12.68 14.36
N LEU A 74 -5.08 -11.84 13.89
CA LEU A 74 -5.16 -10.40 14.18
C LEU A 74 -6.06 -10.07 15.41
N GLY A 75 -6.53 -11.09 16.13
CA GLY A 75 -7.62 -10.98 17.09
C GLY A 75 -7.21 -10.75 18.54
N GLU A 76 -6.68 -9.56 18.86
CA GLU A 76 -6.93 -8.85 20.13
C GLU A 76 -6.80 -7.33 19.90
N LEU A 77 -7.65 -6.73 19.05
CA LEU A 77 -7.90 -5.29 19.19
C LEU A 77 -9.36 -4.94 18.91
N PRO A 78 -9.96 -4.04 19.72
CA PRO A 78 -11.37 -3.68 19.61
C PRO A 78 -11.59 -2.86 18.34
N THR A 79 -12.51 -3.31 17.49
CA THR A 79 -13.22 -2.55 16.45
C THR A 79 -12.50 -1.31 15.89
N LEU A 80 -11.65 -1.46 14.86
CA LEU A 80 -11.19 -0.34 14.03
C LEU A 80 -11.04 -0.76 12.54
N PRO A 81 -11.18 0.20 11.59
CA PRO A 81 -11.66 -0.01 10.23
C PRO A 81 -10.57 -0.57 9.30
N SER A 82 -10.99 -1.41 8.33
CA SER A 82 -10.29 -1.89 7.12
C SER A 82 -8.77 -1.68 7.06
N GLU A 83 -7.99 -2.75 6.88
CA GLU A 83 -6.51 -2.72 6.68
C GLU A 83 -6.02 -1.66 5.67
N ALA A 84 -6.87 -1.24 4.71
CA ALA A 84 -6.60 -0.09 3.83
C ALA A 84 -6.38 1.24 4.60
N GLY A 85 -7.09 1.43 5.71
CA GLY A 85 -6.96 2.58 6.61
C GLY A 85 -5.63 2.61 7.35
N GLU A 86 -5.00 1.47 7.66
CA GLU A 86 -3.68 1.45 8.30
C GLU A 86 -2.59 1.95 7.35
N LEU A 87 -2.66 1.60 6.06
CA LEU A 87 -1.72 2.12 5.07
C LEU A 87 -1.94 3.62 4.83
N THR A 88 -3.20 4.06 4.74
CA THR A 88 -3.52 5.50 4.63
C THR A 88 -3.05 6.29 5.87
N ASP A 89 -3.22 5.76 7.08
CA ASP A 89 -2.70 6.35 8.31
C ASP A 89 -1.15 6.39 8.31
N ALA A 90 -0.51 5.33 7.83
CA ALA A 90 0.95 5.28 7.71
C ALA A 90 1.48 6.35 6.75
N CYS A 91 0.84 6.55 5.60
CA CYS A 91 1.19 7.62 4.67
C CYS A 91 0.99 9.01 5.29
N ALA A 92 -0.15 9.28 5.92
CA ALA A 92 -0.40 10.56 6.59
C ALA A 92 0.62 10.87 7.70
N ARG A 93 1.06 9.82 8.42
CA ARG A 93 2.14 9.94 9.41
C ARG A 93 3.49 10.27 8.78
N LEU A 94 3.83 9.68 7.63
CA LEU A 94 5.05 10.03 6.89
C LEU A 94 5.02 11.47 6.39
N ASP A 95 3.89 11.93 5.82
CA ASP A 95 3.74 13.32 5.36
C ASP A 95 3.95 14.31 6.52
N HIS A 96 3.39 13.99 7.69
CA HIS A 96 3.60 14.78 8.90
C HIS A 96 5.08 14.76 9.35
N VAL A 97 5.77 13.62 9.26
CA VAL A 97 7.20 13.53 9.54
C VAL A 97 8.01 14.40 8.58
N VAL A 98 7.71 14.37 7.29
CA VAL A 98 8.37 15.21 6.27
C VAL A 98 8.18 16.69 6.62
N ALA A 99 6.94 17.13 6.84
CA ALA A 99 6.64 18.52 7.18
C ALA A 99 7.33 18.97 8.48
N MET A 100 7.36 18.12 9.51
CA MET A 100 8.05 18.43 10.76
C MET A 100 9.57 18.50 10.60
N THR A 101 10.14 17.64 9.76
CA THR A 101 11.58 17.62 9.47
C THR A 101 11.98 18.87 8.68
N GLU A 102 11.19 19.25 7.68
CA GLU A 102 11.40 20.47 6.90
C GLU A 102 11.33 21.72 7.79
N LYS A 103 10.31 21.81 8.66
CA LYS A 103 10.16 22.92 9.61
C LYS A 103 11.32 23.00 10.60
N ALA A 104 11.74 21.86 11.15
CA ALA A 104 12.87 21.79 12.08
C ALA A 104 14.19 22.20 11.41
N THR A 105 14.38 21.79 10.15
CA THR A 105 15.56 22.14 9.35
C THR A 105 15.63 23.63 9.08
N HIS A 106 14.55 24.23 8.57
CA HIS A 106 14.48 25.68 8.35
C HIS A 106 14.74 26.44 9.65
N ARG A 107 14.10 26.05 10.76
CA ARG A 107 14.30 26.71 12.05
C ARG A 107 15.74 26.62 12.54
N THR A 108 16.40 25.47 12.33
CA THR A 108 17.80 25.28 12.71
C THR A 108 18.72 26.16 11.88
N LEU A 109 18.46 26.28 10.57
CA LEU A 109 19.25 27.10 9.66
C LEU A 109 19.12 28.59 10.00
N ASP A 110 17.91 29.07 10.28
CA ASP A 110 17.65 30.46 10.68
C ASP A 110 18.40 30.81 11.98
N LEU A 111 18.33 29.94 12.99
CA LEU A 111 19.01 30.15 14.27
C LEU A 111 20.54 30.11 14.12
N ALA A 112 21.06 29.22 13.28
CA ALA A 112 22.47 29.15 12.96
C ALA A 112 22.95 30.43 12.24
N GLU A 113 22.14 30.99 11.34
CA GLU A 113 22.43 32.26 10.68
C GLU A 113 22.50 33.43 11.65
N GLU A 114 21.53 33.51 12.56
CA GLU A 114 21.52 34.54 13.59
C GLU A 114 22.74 34.41 14.50
N CYS A 115 23.11 33.20 14.92
CA CYS A 115 24.34 32.95 15.68
C CYS A 115 25.59 33.42 14.93
N ARG A 116 25.69 33.16 13.63
CA ARG A 116 26.81 33.60 12.78
C ARG A 116 26.91 35.13 12.75
N THR A 117 25.79 35.80 12.56
CA THR A 117 25.71 37.27 12.55
C THR A 117 26.11 37.88 13.91
N LEU A 118 25.55 37.34 15.01
CA LEU A 118 25.86 37.77 16.36
C LEU A 118 27.34 37.55 16.72
N THR A 119 27.93 36.45 16.25
CA THR A 119 29.36 36.15 16.45
C THR A 119 30.25 37.14 15.67
N ALA A 120 29.86 37.51 14.44
CA ALA A 120 30.57 38.53 13.68
C ALA A 120 30.54 39.90 14.38
N HIS A 121 29.39 40.32 14.90
CA HIS A 121 29.25 41.56 15.66
C HIS A 121 30.11 41.59 16.94
N LEU A 122 30.27 40.45 17.63
CA LEU A 122 31.20 40.33 18.76
C LEU A 122 32.67 40.46 18.32
N HIS A 123 33.03 39.85 17.18
CA HIS A 123 34.39 39.86 16.67
C HIS A 123 34.86 41.24 16.22
N GLU A 124 33.97 42.05 15.64
CA GLU A 124 34.27 43.43 15.23
C GLU A 124 34.64 44.35 16.41
N GLY A 125 34.37 43.93 17.66
CA GLY A 125 34.88 44.60 18.87
C GLY A 125 34.33 46.00 19.11
N THR A 126 33.26 46.38 18.41
CA THR A 126 32.66 47.72 18.42
C THR A 126 31.62 47.90 19.54
N LEU A 127 31.21 46.83 20.20
CA LEU A 127 30.15 46.85 21.21
C LEU A 127 30.71 47.10 22.63
N PRO A 128 30.03 47.91 23.47
CA PRO A 128 30.32 48.03 24.90
C PRO A 128 30.18 46.68 25.62
N ALA A 129 30.88 46.50 26.74
CA ALA A 129 30.89 45.23 27.50
C ALA A 129 29.49 44.73 27.92
N GLU A 130 28.56 45.64 28.23
CA GLU A 130 27.17 45.28 28.57
C GLU A 130 26.41 44.71 27.36
N GLU A 131 26.63 45.24 26.15
CA GLU A 131 26.01 44.74 24.92
C GLU A 131 26.63 43.42 24.47
N GLN A 132 27.93 43.21 24.70
CA GLN A 132 28.61 41.94 24.42
C GLN A 132 28.02 40.78 25.25
N LEU A 133 27.73 41.02 26.53
CA LEU A 133 27.08 40.04 27.40
C LEU A 133 25.67 39.68 26.90
N GLN A 134 24.90 40.66 26.43
CA GLN A 134 23.57 40.41 25.86
C GLN A 134 23.64 39.58 24.57
N VAL A 135 24.61 39.85 23.71
CA VAL A 135 24.83 39.08 22.47
C VAL A 135 25.22 37.63 22.79
N LEU A 136 26.10 37.41 23.76
CA LEU A 136 26.47 36.08 24.23
C LEU A 136 25.28 35.29 24.80
N ASP A 137 24.44 35.93 25.60
CA ASP A 137 23.22 35.32 26.14
C ASP A 137 22.26 34.91 25.01
N ARG A 138 22.16 35.72 23.96
CA ARG A 138 21.31 35.45 22.79
C ARG A 138 21.85 34.31 21.93
N ILE A 139 23.17 34.22 21.73
CA ILE A 139 23.81 33.06 21.09
C ILE A 139 23.54 31.78 21.89
N ARG A 140 23.71 31.82 23.23
CA ARG A 140 23.44 30.66 24.09
C ARG A 140 21.97 30.23 24.02
N HIS A 141 21.05 31.19 23.98
CA HIS A 141 19.63 30.90 23.79
C HIS A 141 19.36 30.24 22.44
N ASN A 142 19.89 30.78 21.35
CA ASN A 142 19.72 30.21 20.01
C ASN A 142 20.30 28.79 19.89
N LEU A 143 21.46 28.51 20.48
CA LEU A 143 22.04 27.16 20.53
C LEU A 143 21.16 26.18 21.33
N THR A 144 20.52 26.67 22.40
CA THR A 144 19.57 25.87 23.20
C THR A 144 18.31 25.56 22.38
N GLU A 145 17.79 26.55 21.64
CA GLU A 145 16.65 26.38 20.75
C GLU A 145 16.93 25.41 19.60
N ILE A 146 18.14 25.43 19.03
CA ILE A 146 18.59 24.44 18.04
C ILE A 146 18.55 23.02 18.65
N ALA A 147 19.10 22.84 19.85
CA ALA A 147 19.10 21.54 20.53
C ALA A 147 17.67 21.04 20.86
N LEU A 148 16.78 21.94 21.28
CA LEU A 148 15.37 21.61 21.51
C LEU A 148 14.63 21.27 20.22
N THR A 149 14.90 22.00 19.13
CA THR A 149 14.33 21.73 17.80
C THR A 149 14.76 20.34 17.30
N GLN A 150 15.99 19.91 17.60
CA GLN A 150 16.49 18.58 17.28
C GLN A 150 15.86 17.46 18.13
N SER A 151 15.34 17.74 19.33
CA SER A 151 14.63 16.72 20.12
C SER A 151 13.38 16.17 19.42
N TYR A 152 12.80 16.91 18.47
CA TYR A 152 11.71 16.43 17.61
C TYR A 152 12.14 15.29 16.66
N GLN A 153 13.44 15.09 16.39
CA GLN A 153 13.92 13.96 15.60
C GLN A 153 13.68 12.60 16.28
N ASP A 154 13.64 12.52 17.60
CA ASP A 154 13.33 11.25 18.26
C ASP A 154 11.88 10.83 17.99
N LEU A 155 10.96 11.79 18.00
CA LEU A 155 9.56 11.56 17.69
C LEU A 155 9.36 11.17 16.21
N THR A 156 10.04 11.82 15.27
CA THR A 156 9.97 11.43 13.85
C THR A 156 10.56 10.04 13.62
N GLY A 157 11.66 9.69 14.29
CA GLY A 157 12.25 8.35 14.26
C GLY A 157 11.33 7.25 14.83
N GLN A 158 10.54 7.57 15.86
CA GLN A 158 9.51 6.65 16.38
C GLN A 158 8.36 6.46 15.37
N ILE A 159 7.92 7.53 14.71
CA ILE A 159 6.87 7.46 13.70
C ILE A 159 7.34 6.63 12.49
N ILE A 160 8.55 6.87 11.98
CA ILE A 160 9.14 6.09 10.89
C ILE A 160 9.21 4.61 11.25
N ARG A 161 9.71 4.26 12.44
CA ARG A 161 9.78 2.87 12.91
C ARG A 161 8.40 2.20 12.95
N ARG A 162 7.36 2.93 13.37
CA ARG A 162 5.98 2.42 13.37
C ARG A 162 5.46 2.19 11.95
N VAL A 163 5.70 3.13 11.04
CA VAL A 163 5.32 3.01 9.63
C VAL A 163 6.03 1.83 8.96
N VAL A 164 7.33 1.65 9.18
CA VAL A 164 8.10 0.49 8.68
C VAL A 164 7.48 -0.82 9.17
N GLY A 165 7.03 -0.85 10.43
CA GLY A 165 6.31 -2.01 10.97
C GLY A 165 5.00 -2.30 10.24
N ILE A 166 4.22 -1.27 9.89
CA ILE A 166 2.98 -1.41 9.12
C ILE A 166 3.28 -1.97 7.72
N VAL A 167 4.26 -1.39 7.02
CA VAL A 167 4.65 -1.82 5.67
C VAL A 167 5.13 -3.28 5.66
N ARG A 168 5.90 -3.71 6.67
CA ARG A 168 6.34 -5.11 6.81
C ARG A 168 5.17 -6.07 6.98
N ARG A 169 4.19 -5.73 7.83
CA ARG A 169 2.99 -6.57 8.01
C ARG A 169 2.17 -6.68 6.73
N VAL A 170 2.04 -5.60 5.97
CA VAL A 170 1.38 -5.63 4.65
C VAL A 170 2.14 -6.54 3.69
N HIS A 171 3.47 -6.45 3.64
CA HIS A 171 4.29 -7.31 2.79
C HIS A 171 4.19 -8.80 3.17
N GLU A 172 4.23 -9.11 4.48
CA GLU A 172 4.05 -10.47 4.99
C GLU A 172 2.65 -11.02 4.67
N GLY A 173 1.61 -10.18 4.74
CA GLY A 173 0.24 -10.52 4.33
C GLY A 173 0.14 -10.88 2.84
N PHE A 174 0.78 -10.10 1.96
CA PHE A 174 0.85 -10.43 0.52
C PHE A 174 1.61 -11.73 0.26
N ALA A 175 2.73 -11.96 0.96
CA ALA A 175 3.50 -13.20 0.85
C ALA A 175 2.71 -14.43 1.29
N ALA A 176 1.92 -14.32 2.36
CA ALA A 176 1.05 -15.40 2.84
C ALA A 176 -0.06 -15.78 1.84
N LEU A 177 -0.45 -14.85 0.95
CA LEU A 177 -1.41 -15.09 -0.12
C LEU A 177 -0.78 -15.73 -1.37
N GLY A 178 0.52 -16.03 -1.36
CA GLY A 178 1.23 -16.62 -2.49
C GLY A 178 1.37 -15.68 -3.69
N LEU A 179 1.12 -14.37 -3.48
CA LEU A 179 1.41 -13.36 -4.48
C LEU A 179 2.93 -13.12 -4.48
N PRO A 180 3.61 -13.21 -5.63
CA PRO A 180 5.00 -12.84 -5.69
C PRO A 180 5.15 -11.39 -5.22
N PRO A 181 6.24 -11.04 -4.50
CA PRO A 181 6.54 -9.64 -4.29
C PRO A 181 6.52 -8.95 -5.66
N PRO A 182 5.97 -7.72 -5.77
CA PRO A 182 6.03 -7.00 -7.04
C PRO A 182 7.50 -7.04 -7.48
N GLU A 183 7.76 -7.64 -8.65
CA GLU A 183 9.09 -7.56 -9.24
C GLU A 183 9.41 -6.07 -9.27
N ASN A 184 10.61 -5.70 -8.80
CA ASN A 184 11.14 -4.36 -9.00
C ASN A 184 11.26 -4.17 -10.52
N GLU A 185 10.16 -3.85 -11.19
CA GLU A 185 10.20 -3.10 -12.41
C GLU A 185 11.01 -1.88 -12.05
N SER A 186 12.20 -1.83 -12.64
CA SER A 186 13.09 -0.70 -12.73
C SER A 186 12.34 0.45 -13.41
N SER A 187 11.35 0.98 -12.72
CA SER A 187 10.62 2.17 -13.09
C SER A 187 11.55 3.32 -12.73
N HIS A 188 12.25 3.75 -13.77
CA HIS A 188 12.80 5.08 -13.92
C HIS A 188 11.73 6.13 -13.57
N ASP A 189 11.55 6.40 -12.29
CA ASP A 189 11.13 7.70 -11.79
C ASP A 189 11.59 7.78 -10.34
N GLY A 190 12.87 8.12 -10.21
CA GLY A 190 13.57 8.09 -8.93
C GLY A 190 12.89 9.02 -7.94
N LEU A 191 12.47 8.46 -6.80
CA LEU A 191 12.34 9.25 -5.59
C LEU A 191 13.73 9.84 -5.33
N ALA A 192 13.89 11.13 -5.66
CA ALA A 192 15.14 11.85 -5.53
C ALA A 192 15.47 12.03 -4.05
N GLY A 193 16.16 11.04 -3.49
CA GLY A 193 16.68 11.04 -2.13
C GLY A 193 18.17 10.69 -2.15
N PRO A 194 18.94 11.15 -1.16
CA PRO A 194 20.32 10.76 -1.04
C PRO A 194 20.43 9.25 -0.92
N ALA A 195 21.28 8.69 -1.77
CA ALA A 195 21.70 7.30 -1.77
C ALA A 195 22.03 6.76 -0.37
N VAL A 196 21.33 5.73 0.10
CA VAL A 196 21.72 5.03 1.33
C VAL A 196 22.60 3.84 1.01
N SER A 197 23.86 3.89 1.45
CA SER A 197 24.86 2.85 1.21
C SER A 197 24.36 1.47 1.70
N GLY A 198 24.38 0.49 0.79
CA GLY A 198 23.99 -0.90 1.05
C GLY A 198 22.51 -1.23 0.84
N LEU A 199 21.65 -0.24 0.56
CA LEU A 199 20.22 -0.44 0.28
C LEU A 199 19.87 -0.09 -1.18
N ASP A 200 20.42 1.00 -1.70
CA ASP A 200 20.14 1.45 -3.07
C ASP A 200 21.19 0.93 -4.06
N ARG A 201 20.74 0.21 -5.10
CA ARG A 201 21.64 -0.39 -6.12
C ARG A 201 22.03 0.58 -7.24
N HIS A 202 21.38 1.74 -7.35
CA HIS A 202 21.62 2.77 -8.38
C HIS A 202 21.54 4.18 -7.79
N ALA A 203 22.31 4.39 -6.75
CA ALA A 203 22.20 5.54 -5.89
C ALA A 203 23.21 6.61 -6.35
N VAL A 204 22.73 7.80 -6.76
CA VAL A 204 23.62 8.96 -7.00
C VAL A 204 24.19 9.36 -5.65
N SER A 205 25.49 9.14 -5.47
CA SER A 205 26.17 9.43 -4.21
C SER A 205 26.48 10.92 -4.11
N GLN A 206 26.69 11.40 -2.88
CA GLN A 206 27.10 12.78 -2.63
C GLN A 206 28.42 13.13 -3.34
N ASN A 207 29.30 12.14 -3.54
CA ASN A 207 30.53 12.31 -4.31
C ASN A 207 30.24 12.56 -5.80
N ASP A 208 29.20 11.93 -6.37
CA ASP A 208 28.80 12.17 -7.77
C ASP A 208 28.21 13.58 -7.95
N ALA A 209 27.56 14.13 -6.91
CA ALA A 209 27.09 15.51 -6.92
C ALA A 209 28.25 16.51 -6.83
N ASP A 210 29.26 16.24 -5.99
CA ASP A 210 30.46 17.08 -5.85
C ASP A 210 31.33 17.04 -7.13
N ASP A 211 31.39 15.89 -7.81
CA ASP A 211 32.07 15.74 -9.10
C ASP A 211 31.38 16.55 -10.21
N LEU A 212 30.05 16.58 -10.24
CA LEU A 212 29.28 17.40 -11.19
C LEU A 212 29.41 18.91 -10.92
N LEU A 213 29.52 19.32 -9.66
CA LEU A 213 29.76 20.71 -9.28
C LEU A 213 31.17 21.16 -9.67
N SER A 214 32.15 20.27 -9.51
CA SER A 214 33.54 20.48 -9.94
C SER A 214 33.65 20.61 -11.48
N ASP A 215 32.88 19.82 -12.24
CA ASP A 215 32.84 19.88 -13.71
C ASP A 215 32.12 21.15 -14.23
N LEU A 216 31.23 21.74 -13.43
CA LEU A 216 30.64 23.06 -13.67
C LEU A 216 31.53 24.25 -13.25
N GLY A 217 32.68 23.99 -12.61
CA GLY A 217 33.67 25.00 -12.25
C GLY A 217 33.28 25.90 -11.07
N LEU A 218 32.46 25.40 -10.13
CA LEU A 218 32.21 26.03 -8.83
C LEU A 218 33.02 25.37 -7.72
#